data_AF-A0A0B8NEQ5-F1
#
_entry.id   AF-A0A0B8NEQ5-F1
#
_cell.length_a   1.000
_cell.length_b   1.000
_cell.length_c   1.000
_cell.angle_alpha   90.00
_cell.angle_beta   90.00
_cell.angle_gamma   90.00
#
_symmetry.space_group_name_H-M   'P 1'
#
loop_
_entity.id
_entity.type
_entity.pdbx_description
1 polymer ?
#
loop_
_entity_poly.entity_id
_entity_poly.type
_entity_poly.pdbx_seq_one_letter_code
_entity_poly.pdbx_strand_id
1 'polypeptide(L)'
;MSRLSAALPIERPRSCVQVRTVDKEVQGLKSTWSGAAATSYETGWNEMHHGATEVWDALFDLAAKLGITAETYRSIDTEFGAAVSSLELP
;
A
#
# COMPACT_ATOMS: atom_id res chain seq x y z
N MET A 1 -21.77 25.17 -2.10
CA MET A 1 -20.39 24.96 -2.60
C MET A 1 -19.95 23.56 -2.20
N SER A 2 -20.28 22.54 -3.01
CA SER A 2 -19.88 21.15 -2.77
C SER A 2 -18.45 20.94 -3.23
N ARG A 3 -17.53 20.64 -2.31
CA ARG A 3 -16.28 19.97 -2.66
C ARG A 3 -16.50 18.46 -2.45
N LEU A 4 -16.82 17.77 -3.54
CA LEU A 4 -16.62 16.32 -3.62
C LEU A 4 -15.13 16.08 -3.36
N SER A 5 -14.79 15.61 -2.17
CA SER A 5 -13.49 15.00 -1.93
C SER A 5 -13.55 13.57 -2.42
N ALA A 6 -13.20 13.37 -3.69
CA ALA A 6 -12.85 12.05 -4.17
C ALA A 6 -11.64 11.57 -3.37
N ALA A 7 -11.81 10.54 -2.54
CA ALA A 7 -10.69 9.75 -2.04
C ALA A 7 -9.89 9.31 -3.27
N LEU A 8 -8.66 9.81 -3.39
CA LEU A 8 -7.77 9.41 -4.50
C LEU A 8 -7.64 7.89 -4.44
N PRO A 9 -7.94 7.16 -5.52
CA PRO A 9 -7.64 5.74 -5.57
C PRO A 9 -6.13 5.62 -5.35
N ILE A 10 -5.72 4.84 -4.35
CA ILE A 10 -4.30 4.52 -4.18
C ILE A 10 -3.90 3.74 -5.43
N GLU A 11 -3.37 4.45 -6.44
CA GLU A 11 -2.82 3.83 -7.63
C GLU A 11 -1.77 2.83 -7.18
N ARG A 12 -1.82 1.62 -7.75
CA ARG A 12 -0.87 0.58 -7.36
C ARG A 12 0.56 1.13 -7.47
N PRO A 13 1.36 1.09 -6.40
CA PRO A 13 2.67 1.68 -6.40
C PRO A 13 3.52 1.05 -7.51
N ARG A 14 4.33 1.87 -8.20
CA ARG A 14 5.30 1.43 -9.22
C ARG A 14 6.22 0.29 -8.73
N SER A 15 6.32 0.11 -7.42
CA SER A 15 6.91 -1.04 -6.73
C SER A 15 6.43 -2.40 -7.28
N CYS A 16 5.13 -2.58 -7.55
CA CYS A 16 4.60 -3.86 -8.04
C CYS A 16 5.15 -4.24 -9.44
N VAL A 17 5.55 -3.26 -10.25
CA VAL A 17 6.15 -3.49 -11.57
C VAL A 17 7.58 -3.99 -11.43
N GLN A 18 8.33 -3.49 -10.43
CA GLN A 18 9.72 -3.89 -10.20
C GLN A 18 9.81 -5.32 -9.66
N VAL A 19 8.95 -5.69 -8.70
CA VAL A 19 8.91 -7.05 -8.14
C VAL A 19 8.66 -8.09 -9.25
N ARG A 20 7.75 -7.79 -10.19
CA ARG A 20 7.43 -8.68 -11.32
C ARG A 20 8.57 -8.85 -12.33
N THR A 21 9.47 -7.87 -12.45
CA THR A 21 10.62 -7.98 -13.35
C THR A 21 11.65 -8.92 -12.76
N VAL A 22 11.99 -8.75 -11.48
CA VAL A 22 12.98 -9.59 -10.80
C VAL A 22 12.49 -11.04 -10.71
N ASP A 23 11.19 -11.26 -10.47
CA ASP A 23 10.60 -12.61 -10.52
C ASP A 23 10.89 -13.33 -11.84
N LYS A 24 10.70 -12.65 -12.98
CA LYS A 24 10.93 -13.24 -14.30
C LYS A 24 12.39 -13.57 -14.52
N GLU A 25 13.30 -12.71 -14.07
CA GLU A 25 14.74 -12.94 -14.16
C GLU A 25 15.14 -14.17 -13.32
N VAL A 26 14.59 -14.32 -12.12
CA VAL A 26 14.83 -15.49 -11.27
C VAL A 26 14.25 -16.77 -11.88
N GLN A 27 13.06 -16.73 -12.49
CA GLN A 27 12.53 -17.89 -13.23
C GLN A 27 13.43 -18.27 -14.42
N GLY A 28 13.96 -17.28 -15.13
CA GLY A 28 14.94 -17.51 -16.20
C GLY A 28 16.20 -18.19 -15.67
N LEU A 29 16.75 -17.70 -14.56
CA LEU A 29 17.93 -18.28 -13.90
C LEU A 29 17.69 -19.73 -13.46
N LYS A 30 16.52 -20.02 -12.86
CA LYS A 30 16.15 -21.38 -12.44
C LYS A 30 16.06 -22.38 -13.58
N SER A 31 15.80 -21.91 -14.79
CA SER A 31 15.72 -22.79 -15.97
C SER A 31 17.08 -23.28 -16.46
N THR A 32 18.17 -22.60 -16.11
CA THR A 32 19.52 -22.89 -16.62
C THR A 32 20.51 -23.31 -15.54
N TRP A 33 20.23 -23.00 -14.28
CA TRP A 33 21.11 -23.28 -13.15
C TRP A 33 20.54 -24.38 -12.24
N SER A 34 21.30 -25.44 -12.02
CA SER A 34 20.92 -26.58 -11.20
C SER A 34 22.01 -26.97 -10.17
N GLY A 35 21.63 -27.82 -9.23
CA GLY A 35 22.50 -28.30 -8.14
C GLY A 35 22.15 -27.67 -6.79
N ALA A 36 22.85 -28.10 -5.73
CA ALA A 36 22.52 -27.73 -4.35
C ALA A 36 22.52 -26.21 -4.12
N ALA A 37 23.46 -25.48 -4.73
CA ALA A 37 23.51 -24.01 -4.63
C ALA A 37 22.29 -23.34 -5.27
N ALA A 38 21.80 -23.87 -6.41
CA ALA A 38 20.59 -23.37 -7.06
C ALA A 38 19.35 -23.60 -6.19
N THR A 39 19.26 -24.77 -5.54
CA THR A 39 18.17 -25.07 -4.59
C THR A 39 18.19 -24.14 -3.38
N SER A 40 19.35 -23.91 -2.76
CA SER A 40 19.46 -22.97 -1.63
C SER A 40 19.11 -21.55 -2.02
N TYR A 41 19.51 -21.11 -3.21
CA TYR A 41 19.13 -19.80 -3.74
C TYR A 41 17.62 -19.69 -3.98
N GLU A 42 16.99 -20.70 -4.58
CA GLU A 42 15.54 -20.73 -4.81
C GLU A 42 14.75 -20.62 -3.50
N THR A 43 15.15 -21.38 -2.47
CA THR A 43 14.51 -21.30 -1.15
C THR A 43 14.63 -19.87 -0.59
N GLY A 44 15.83 -19.30 -0.59
CA GLY A 44 16.03 -17.94 -0.10
C GLY A 44 15.28 -16.88 -0.90
N TRP A 45 15.18 -17.04 -2.22
CA TRP A 45 14.37 -16.17 -3.07
C TRP A 45 12.89 -16.23 -2.71
N ASN A 46 12.33 -17.43 -2.55
CA ASN A 46 10.93 -17.61 -2.22
C ASN A 46 10.59 -16.99 -0.85
N GLU A 47 11.45 -17.18 0.14
CA GLU A 47 11.30 -16.58 1.48
C GLU A 47 11.34 -15.05 1.41
N MET A 48 12.33 -14.49 0.72
CA MET A 48 12.47 -13.03 0.54
C MET A 48 11.28 -12.44 -0.22
N HIS A 49 10.87 -13.05 -1.32
CA HIS A 49 9.75 -12.57 -2.15
C HIS A 49 8.43 -12.63 -1.37
N HIS A 50 8.21 -13.69 -0.60
CA HIS A 50 7.04 -13.81 0.27
C HIS A 50 7.01 -12.71 1.33
N GLY A 51 8.10 -12.55 2.11
CA GLY A 51 8.17 -11.52 3.15
C GLY A 51 8.06 -10.10 2.59
N ALA A 52 8.63 -9.84 1.40
CA ALA A 52 8.46 -8.55 0.72
C ALA A 52 6.98 -8.29 0.39
N THR A 53 6.25 -9.31 -0.07
CA THR A 53 4.81 -9.20 -0.37
C THR A 53 4.00 -8.91 0.89
N GLU A 54 4.27 -9.62 2.00
CA GLU A 54 3.60 -9.39 3.29
C GLU A 54 3.81 -7.94 3.80
N VAL A 55 5.04 -7.42 3.69
CA VAL A 55 5.34 -6.04 4.09
C VAL A 55 4.57 -5.04 3.23
N TRP A 56 4.48 -5.28 1.91
CA TRP A 56 3.72 -4.40 1.02
C TRP A 56 2.23 -4.40 1.34
N ASP A 57 1.65 -5.55 1.63
CA ASP A 57 0.25 -5.66 2.03
C ASP A 57 -0.01 -4.93 3.35
N ALA A 58 0.85 -5.11 4.35
CA ALA A 58 0.74 -4.40 5.63
C ALA A 58 0.84 -2.87 5.48
N LEU A 59 1.73 -2.39 4.59
CA LEU A 59 1.84 -0.97 4.27
C LEU A 59 0.58 -0.43 3.58
N PHE A 60 -0.03 -1.21 2.69
CA PHE A 60 -1.26 -0.83 2.01
C PHE A 60 -2.43 -0.75 3.00
N ASP A 61 -2.54 -1.72 3.89
CA ASP A 61 -3.53 -1.72 4.97
C ASP A 61 -3.38 -0.51 5.89
N LEU A 62 -2.15 -0.17 6.26
CA LEU A 62 -1.88 1.03 7.06
C LEU A 62 -2.30 2.31 6.32
N ALA A 63 -1.94 2.44 5.03
CA ALA A 63 -2.34 3.59 4.23
C ALA A 63 -3.87 3.72 4.11
N ALA A 64 -4.58 2.62 3.92
CA ALA A 64 -6.04 2.60 3.89
C ALA A 64 -6.64 3.09 5.22
N LYS A 65 -6.14 2.60 6.37
CA LYS A 65 -6.58 3.04 7.70
C LYS A 65 -6.30 4.52 7.97
N LEU A 66 -5.15 5.02 7.52
CA LEU A 66 -4.82 6.44 7.62
C LEU A 66 -5.77 7.29 6.78
N GLY A 67 -6.12 6.85 5.58
CA GLY A 67 -7.12 7.52 4.73
C GLY A 67 -8.50 7.61 5.39
N ILE A 68 -8.98 6.51 5.98
CA ILE A 68 -10.26 6.47 6.71
C ILE A 68 -10.23 7.43 7.92
N THR A 69 -9.12 7.42 8.68
CA THR A 69 -8.94 8.30 9.84
C THR A 69 -8.96 9.78 9.43
N ALA A 70 -8.26 10.13 8.36
CA ALA A 70 -8.22 11.50 7.84
C ALA A 70 -9.62 11.99 7.39
N GLU A 71 -10.37 11.14 6.70
CA GLU A 71 -11.76 11.45 6.30
C GLU A 71 -12.67 11.66 7.51
N THR A 72 -12.57 10.76 8.50
CA THR A 72 -13.35 10.82 9.74
C THR A 72 -13.06 12.11 10.49
N TYR A 73 -11.78 12.45 10.64
CA TYR A 73 -11.35 13.67 11.31
C TYR A 73 -11.88 14.92 10.61
N ARG A 74 -11.78 14.97 9.27
CA ARG A 74 -12.32 16.09 8.49
C ARG A 74 -13.83 16.24 8.64
N SER A 75 -14.57 15.13 8.67
CA SER A 75 -16.03 15.15 8.89
C SER A 75 -16.37 15.77 10.25
N ILE A 76 -15.69 15.31 11.31
CA ILE A 76 -15.90 15.81 12.67
C ILE A 76 -15.52 17.29 12.76
N ASP A 77 -14.37 17.69 12.20
CA ASP A 77 -13.92 19.07 12.18
C ASP A 77 -14.91 20.00 11.46
N THR A 78 -15.46 19.55 10.33
CA THR A 78 -16.47 20.30 9.58
C THR A 78 -17.78 20.46 10.37
N GLU A 79 -18.25 19.38 11.00
CA GLU A 79 -19.47 19.41 11.83
C GLU A 79 -19.30 20.30 13.06
N PHE A 80 -18.18 20.16 13.76
CA PHE A 80 -17.86 20.98 14.92
C PHE A 80 -17.71 22.46 14.53
N GLY A 81 -17.02 22.76 13.43
CA GLY A 81 -16.89 24.12 12.91
C GLY A 81 -18.26 24.74 12.59
N ALA A 82 -19.16 23.98 11.94
CA ALA A 82 -20.52 24.43 11.67
C ALA A 82 -21.31 24.70 12.97
N ALA A 83 -21.20 23.83 13.96
CA ALA A 83 -21.82 24.02 15.26
C ALA A 83 -21.29 25.29 15.95
N VAL A 84 -19.97 25.47 16.05
CA VAL A 84 -19.37 26.66 16.66
C VAL A 84 -19.75 27.94 15.92
N SER A 85 -19.71 27.97 14.59
CA SER A 85 -20.15 29.14 13.80
C SER A 85 -21.63 29.45 13.99
N SER A 86 -22.47 28.45 14.29
CA SER A 86 -23.88 28.68 14.61
C SER A 86 -24.12 29.29 15.99
N LEU A 87 -23.12 29.21 16.89
CA LEU A 87 -23.12 29.86 18.21
C LEU A 87 -22.58 31.30 18.16
N GLU A 88 -22.23 31.85 16.98
CA GLU A 88 -21.98 33.28 16.79
C GLU A 88 -23.28 34.06 17.07
N LEU A 89 -23.47 34.36 18.36
CA LEU A 89 -24.46 35.27 18.91
C LEU A 89 -24.04 36.72 18.60
N PRO A 90 -24.99 37.66 18.45
CA PRO A 90 -24.75 39.03 17.98
C PRO A 90 -23.69 39.82 18.75
#